data_AF-A0A944SDL5-F1
#
_entry.id   AF-A0A944SDL5-F1
#
_cell.length_a   1.000
_cell.length_b   1.000
_cell.length_c   1.000
_cell.angle_alpha   90.00
_cell.angle_beta   90.00
_cell.angle_gamma   90.00
#
_symmetry.space_group_name_H-M   'P 1'
#
loop_
_entity.id
_entity.type
_entity.pdbx_description
1 polymer ?
#
loop_
_entity_poly.entity_id
_entity_poly.type
_entity_poly.pdbx_seq_one_letter_code
_entity_poly.pdbx_strand_id
1 'polypeptide(L)'
;MQALKSLVIGMGLLIVVGMVLLVYGLIQRSSDPEFSFFGLKDDPTETAEPGKPFGDITVKLAEGCRVEDMRPDDGTLFVRVGPAGSCARIIAIDLASGKTLGNVNFWTAP
;
A
#
# COMPACT_ATOMS: atom_id res chain seq x y z
N MET A 1 3.68 -6.91 59.92
CA MET A 1 4.31 -7.78 58.90
C MET A 1 3.33 -8.65 58.11
N GLN A 2 2.24 -9.16 58.72
CA GLN A 2 1.33 -10.07 58.02
C GLN A 2 0.38 -9.38 57.02
N ALA A 3 -0.11 -8.17 57.34
CA ALA A 3 -0.97 -7.40 56.42
C ALA A 3 -0.26 -6.98 55.11
N LEU A 4 1.05 -6.70 55.18
CA LEU A 4 1.83 -6.37 53.99
C LEU A 4 2.04 -7.60 53.10
N LYS A 5 2.22 -8.79 53.71
CA LYS A 5 2.36 -10.05 52.98
C LYS A 5 1.06 -10.48 52.29
N SER A 6 -0.10 -10.29 52.93
CA SER A 6 -1.39 -10.62 52.30
C SER A 6 -1.69 -9.75 51.08
N LEU A 7 -1.30 -8.47 51.14
CA LEU A 7 -1.45 -7.54 50.01
C LEU A 7 -0.65 -8.01 48.78
N VAL A 8 0.61 -8.43 49.00
CA VAL A 8 1.48 -8.93 47.92
C VAL A 8 0.95 -10.23 47.32
N ILE A 9 0.43 -11.13 48.16
CA ILE A 9 -0.18 -12.38 47.70
C ILE A 9 -1.44 -12.09 46.87
N GLY A 10 -2.26 -11.12 47.29
CA GLY A 10 -3.43 -10.68 46.53
C GLY A 10 -3.08 -10.08 45.17
N MET A 11 -2.06 -9.21 45.12
CA MET A 11 -1.56 -8.63 43.87
C MET A 11 -1.00 -9.69 42.92
N GLY A 12 -0.23 -10.66 43.44
CA GLY A 12 0.29 -11.78 42.66
C GLY A 12 -0.83 -12.61 42.04
N LEU A 13 -1.86 -12.94 42.83
CA LEU A 13 -3.03 -13.69 42.34
C LEU A 13 -3.75 -12.92 41.21
N LEU A 14 -3.96 -11.61 41.38
CA LEU A 14 -4.64 -10.77 40.39
C LEU A 14 -3.87 -10.71 39.07
N ILE A 15 -2.54 -10.60 39.12
CA ILE A 15 -1.69 -10.60 37.91
C ILE A 15 -1.79 -11.93 37.16
N VAL A 16 -1.76 -13.07 37.88
CA VAL A 16 -1.89 -14.39 37.27
C VAL A 16 -3.25 -14.53 36.57
N VAL A 17 -4.33 -14.12 37.23
CA VAL A 17 -5.68 -14.10 36.63
C VAL A 17 -5.71 -13.20 35.39
N GLY A 18 -5.12 -12.00 35.47
CA GLY A 18 -5.03 -11.08 34.34
C GLY A 18 -4.26 -11.66 33.14
N MET A 19 -3.11 -12.30 33.39
CA MET A 19 -2.34 -12.97 32.34
C MET A 19 -3.12 -14.09 31.66
N VAL A 20 -3.82 -14.92 32.42
CA VAL A 20 -4.66 -16.00 31.87
C VAL A 20 -5.76 -15.44 30.98
N LEU A 21 -6.43 -14.36 31.42
CA LEU A 21 -7.48 -13.70 30.63
C LEU A 21 -6.92 -13.08 29.34
N LEU A 22 -5.73 -12.47 29.38
CA LEU A 22 -5.09 -11.92 28.18
C LEU A 22 -4.72 -13.00 27.18
N VAL A 23 -4.12 -14.11 27.63
CA VAL A 23 -3.77 -15.23 26.75
C VAL A 23 -5.02 -15.83 26.12
N TYR A 24 -6.07 -16.07 26.91
CA TYR A 24 -7.33 -16.59 26.42
C TYR A 24 -7.98 -15.65 25.40
N GLY A 25 -8.03 -14.35 25.72
CA GLY A 25 -8.56 -13.32 24.83
C GLY A 25 -7.78 -13.24 23.52
N LEU A 26 -6.45 -13.37 23.56
CA LEU A 26 -5.61 -13.34 22.37
C LEU A 26 -5.81 -14.58 21.49
N ILE A 27 -5.93 -15.78 22.07
CA ILE A 27 -6.19 -17.01 21.32
C ILE A 27 -7.58 -16.93 20.66
N GLN A 28 -8.61 -16.59 21.42
CA GLN A 28 -9.97 -16.46 20.90
C GLN A 28 -10.05 -15.41 19.80
N ARG A 29 -9.38 -14.26 20.00
CA ARG A 29 -9.41 -13.14 19.05
C ARG A 29 -8.51 -13.35 17.83
N SER A 30 -7.44 -14.13 17.93
CA SER A 30 -6.61 -14.52 16.78
C SER A 30 -7.34 -15.38 15.76
N SER A 31 -8.47 -16.00 16.15
CA SER A 31 -9.34 -16.74 15.24
C SER A 31 -10.33 -15.84 14.49
N ASP A 32 -10.45 -14.56 14.89
CA ASP A 32 -11.21 -13.54 14.15
C ASP A 32 -10.24 -12.78 13.21
N PRO A 33 -10.45 -12.76 11.88
CA PRO A 33 -9.56 -12.08 10.94
C PRO A 33 -9.61 -10.53 10.99
N GLU A 34 -10.42 -9.92 11.85
CA GLU A 34 -10.60 -8.46 12.00
C GLU A 34 -10.05 -7.94 13.36
N PHE A 35 -8.75 -8.10 13.62
CA PHE A 35 -8.14 -7.59 14.85
C PHE A 35 -7.08 -6.51 14.63
N SER A 36 -7.45 -5.26 14.92
CA SER A 36 -6.52 -4.13 15.10
C SER A 36 -6.10 -4.02 16.57
N PHE A 37 -4.83 -4.34 16.87
CA PHE A 37 -4.25 -4.26 18.23
C PHE A 37 -4.09 -2.83 18.75
N PHE A 38 -4.01 -1.87 17.84
CA PHE A 38 -3.96 -0.45 18.09
C PHE A 38 -5.00 0.12 17.14
N GLY A 39 -5.88 1.03 17.57
CA GLY A 39 -6.92 1.64 16.73
C GLY A 39 -6.42 2.42 15.50
N LEU A 40 -5.19 2.19 15.07
CA LEU A 40 -4.80 2.16 13.67
C LEU A 40 -5.74 1.17 12.97
N LYS A 41 -6.85 1.71 12.47
CA LYS A 41 -7.23 1.34 11.11
C LYS A 41 -5.93 1.47 10.33
N ASP A 42 -5.27 0.35 10.06
CA ASP A 42 -4.62 0.24 8.77
C ASP A 42 -5.73 0.67 7.83
N ASP A 43 -5.64 1.92 7.34
CA ASP A 43 -6.22 2.26 6.04
C ASP A 43 -5.97 1.03 5.22
N PRO A 44 -7.02 0.38 4.68
CA PRO A 44 -6.84 -0.89 4.01
C PRO A 44 -5.69 -0.63 3.07
N THR A 45 -4.54 -1.23 3.38
CA THR A 45 -3.51 -1.40 2.39
C THR A 45 -4.25 -2.36 1.51
N GLU A 46 -4.96 -1.74 0.56
CA GLU A 46 -5.86 -2.35 -0.38
C GLU A 46 -4.98 -3.47 -0.87
N THR A 47 -5.27 -4.68 -0.38
CA THR A 47 -4.59 -5.86 -0.83
C THR A 47 -5.10 -5.88 -2.24
N ALA A 48 -4.33 -5.23 -3.12
CA ALA A 48 -4.79 -4.86 -4.44
C ALA A 48 -5.20 -6.20 -5.01
N GLU A 49 -6.52 -6.42 -5.07
CA GLU A 49 -7.05 -7.61 -5.70
C GLU A 49 -6.29 -7.67 -7.01
N PRO A 50 -5.57 -8.78 -7.31
CA PRO A 50 -4.66 -8.80 -8.45
C PRO A 50 -5.42 -8.21 -9.63
N GLY A 51 -5.00 -6.99 -9.99
CA GLY A 51 -5.86 -6.08 -10.74
C GLY A 51 -6.31 -6.82 -11.98
N LYS A 52 -7.61 -6.83 -12.24
CA LYS A 52 -8.16 -7.55 -13.39
C LYS A 52 -7.30 -7.16 -14.60
N PRO A 53 -6.68 -8.13 -15.30
CA PRO A 53 -5.71 -7.79 -16.34
C PRO A 53 -6.37 -6.87 -17.34
N PHE A 54 -5.80 -5.68 -17.53
CA PHE A 54 -6.36 -4.65 -18.40
C PHE A 54 -6.16 -4.97 -19.90
N GLY A 55 -5.49 -6.09 -20.21
CA GLY A 55 -5.27 -6.58 -21.56
C GLY A 55 -4.15 -5.83 -22.30
N ASP A 56 -4.16 -5.92 -23.63
CA ASP A 56 -3.21 -5.25 -24.49
C ASP A 56 -3.61 -3.78 -24.72
N ILE A 57 -2.66 -2.87 -24.50
CA ILE A 57 -2.86 -1.44 -24.72
C ILE A 57 -1.95 -0.95 -25.84
N THR A 58 -2.52 -0.21 -26.80
CA THR A 58 -1.76 0.40 -27.89
C THR A 58 -1.65 1.90 -27.65
N VAL A 59 -0.43 2.39 -27.49
CA VAL A 59 -0.14 3.82 -27.33
C VAL A 59 0.35 4.38 -28.67
N LYS A 60 -0.29 5.45 -29.15
CA LYS A 60 0.10 6.09 -30.41
C LYS A 60 1.40 6.88 -30.22
N LEU A 61 2.49 6.38 -30.80
CA LEU A 61 3.76 7.11 -30.94
C LEU A 61 3.86 7.69 -32.35
N ALA A 62 4.41 8.89 -32.49
CA ALA A 62 4.72 9.46 -33.80
C ALA A 62 5.94 8.77 -34.41
N GLU A 63 6.06 8.80 -35.74
CA GLU A 63 7.19 8.19 -36.43
C GLU A 63 8.53 8.77 -35.95
N GLY A 64 9.50 7.89 -35.68
CA GLY A 64 10.80 8.26 -35.13
C GLY A 64 10.82 8.48 -33.61
N CYS A 65 9.66 8.51 -32.93
CA CYS A 65 9.61 8.54 -31.47
C CYS A 65 9.71 7.12 -30.90
N ARG A 66 10.41 6.98 -29.76
CA ARG A 66 10.60 5.71 -29.05
C ARG A 66 10.48 5.89 -27.55
N VAL A 67 10.21 4.80 -26.85
CA VAL A 67 10.26 4.77 -25.39
C VAL A 67 11.71 4.80 -24.94
N GLU A 68 12.06 5.76 -24.10
CA GLU A 68 13.42 5.91 -23.54
C GLU A 68 13.50 5.45 -22.08
N ASP A 69 12.43 5.58 -21.31
CA ASP A 69 12.40 5.19 -19.90
C ASP A 69 10.97 4.85 -19.45
N MET A 70 10.85 4.01 -18.43
CA MET A 70 9.57 3.58 -17.84
C MET A 70 9.71 3.50 -16.32
N ARG A 71 8.80 4.17 -15.61
CA ARG A 71 8.80 4.24 -14.14
C ARG A 71 7.39 4.00 -13.58
N PRO A 72 7.15 2.89 -12.87
CA PRO A 72 5.92 2.70 -12.12
C PRO A 72 5.97 3.46 -10.79
N ASP A 73 4.85 4.07 -10.40
CA ASP A 73 4.65 4.78 -9.15
C ASP A 73 3.15 4.80 -8.79
N ASP A 74 2.81 4.32 -7.60
CA ASP A 74 1.46 4.31 -7.02
C ASP A 74 0.32 3.94 -8.00
N GLY A 75 0.42 2.78 -8.65
CA GLY A 75 -0.59 2.31 -9.62
C GLY A 75 -0.57 3.02 -10.98
N THR A 76 0.36 3.96 -11.20
CA THR A 76 0.55 4.65 -12.47
C THR A 76 1.89 4.28 -13.10
N LEU A 77 1.90 4.02 -14.41
CA LEU A 77 3.11 3.86 -15.21
C LEU A 77 3.42 5.16 -15.97
N PHE A 78 4.56 5.75 -15.65
CA PHE A 78 5.12 6.88 -16.39
C PHE A 78 6.06 6.39 -17.48
N VAL A 79 5.73 6.69 -18.74
CA VAL A 79 6.53 6.34 -19.91
C VAL A 79 7.14 7.60 -20.49
N ARG A 80 8.47 7.68 -20.51
CA ARG A 80 9.22 8.75 -21.16
C ARG A 80 9.41 8.41 -22.62
N VAL A 81 8.88 9.25 -23.49
CA VAL A 81 9.06 9.15 -24.93
C VAL A 81 10.08 10.19 -25.37
N GLY A 82 11.00 9.75 -26.21
CA GLY A 82 12.01 10.59 -26.85
C GLY A 82 12.18 10.23 -28.33
N PRO A 83 13.21 10.74 -29.00
CA PRO A 83 14.28 11.60 -28.46
C PRO A 83 13.82 13.02 -28.09
N ALA A 84 14.73 13.83 -27.55
CA ALA A 84 14.48 15.24 -27.23
C ALA A 84 13.93 16.03 -28.45
N GLY A 85 13.19 17.12 -28.19
CA GLY A 85 12.53 17.91 -29.23
C GLY A 85 11.05 17.55 -29.35
N SER A 86 10.54 17.36 -30.57
CA SER A 86 9.11 17.13 -30.84
C SER A 86 8.57 15.80 -30.28
N CYS A 87 9.44 14.83 -29.99
CA CYS A 87 9.06 13.54 -29.40
C CYS A 87 9.07 13.55 -27.86
N ALA A 88 9.64 14.59 -27.22
CA ALA A 88 9.85 14.64 -25.78
C ALA A 88 8.52 14.81 -25.03
N ARG A 89 8.04 13.71 -24.42
CA ARG A 89 6.83 13.73 -23.59
C ARG A 89 6.83 12.62 -22.54
N ILE A 90 6.06 12.83 -21.47
CA ILE A 90 5.69 11.77 -20.52
C ILE A 90 4.25 11.35 -20.79
N ILE A 91 4.03 10.04 -20.84
CA ILE A 91 2.70 9.44 -20.91
C ILE A 91 2.43 8.79 -19.56
N ALA A 92 1.34 9.18 -18.90
CA ALA A 92 0.89 8.55 -17.67
C ALA A 92 -0.19 7.53 -17.99
N ILE A 93 -0.02 6.29 -17.53
CA ILE A 93 -0.94 5.17 -17.79
C ILE A 93 -1.40 4.60 -16.45
N ASP A 94 -2.70 4.50 -16.24
CA ASP A 94 -3.26 3.82 -15.07
C ASP A 94 -3.11 2.30 -15.23
N LEU A 95 -2.45 1.66 -14.26
CA LEU A 95 -2.20 0.22 -14.27
C LEU A 95 -3.43 -0.60 -13.85
N ALA A 96 -4.46 0.01 -13.27
CA ALA A 96 -5.70 -0.69 -12.94
C ALA A 96 -6.60 -0.86 -14.18
N SER A 97 -6.74 0.18 -15.01
CA SER A 97 -7.62 0.17 -16.19
C SER A 97 -6.90 0.10 -17.53
N GLY A 98 -5.57 0.26 -17.56
CA GLY A 98 -4.78 0.33 -18.79
C GLY A 98 -4.99 1.64 -19.58
N LYS A 99 -5.70 2.62 -19.02
CA LYS A 99 -6.03 3.87 -19.72
C LYS A 99 -4.91 4.89 -19.58
N THR A 100 -4.66 5.64 -20.65
CA THR A 100 -3.80 6.83 -20.57
C THR A 100 -4.50 7.91 -19.74
N LEU A 101 -3.91 8.25 -18.59
CA LEU A 101 -4.36 9.34 -17.71
C LEU A 101 -4.10 10.71 -18.33
N GLY A 102 -2.98 10.85 -19.05
CA GLY A 102 -2.63 12.09 -19.71
C GLY A 102 -1.25 12.08 -20.36
N ASN A 103 -0.95 13.17 -21.06
CA ASN A 103 0.33 13.41 -21.71
C ASN A 103 0.91 14.75 -21.25
N VAL A 104 2.19 14.75 -20.86
CA VAL A 104 2.96 15.95 -20.53
C VAL A 104 3.96 16.19 -21.65
N ASN A 105 3.78 17.28 -22.40
CA ASN A 105 4.69 17.66 -23.47
C ASN A 105 5.73 18.65 -22.94
N PHE A 106 6.98 18.52 -23.38
CA PHE A 106 8.03 19.47 -23.06
C PHE A 106 8.31 20.37 -24.25
N TRP A 107 8.46 21.65 -23.96
CA TRP A 107 8.94 22.64 -24.93
C TRP A 107 10.17 23.32 -24.34
N THR A 108 11.18 23.51 -25.17
CA THR A 108 12.38 24.26 -24.80
C THR A 108 12.14 25.74 -25.04
N ALA A 109 12.21 26.53 -23.97
CA ALA A 109 12.20 27.98 -24.08
C ALA A 109 13.45 28.49 -24.84
N PRO A 110 13.30 29.51 -25.70
CA PRO A 110 14.42 30.12 -26.42
C PRO A 110 15.40 30.86 -25.48
#